data_AF-A0A1B0BM43-F1
#
_entry.id   AF-A0A1B0BM43-F1
#
_cell.length_a   1.000
_cell.length_b   1.000
_cell.length_c   1.000
_cell.angle_alpha   90.00
_cell.angle_beta   90.00
_cell.angle_gamma   90.00
#
_symmetry.space_group_name_H-M   'P 1'
#
loop_
_entity.id
_entity.type
_entity.pdbx_description
1 polymer ?
#
loop_
_entity_poly.entity_id
_entity_poly.type
_entity_poly.pdbx_seq_one_letter_code
_entity_poly.pdbx_strand_id
1 'polypeptide(L)'
;MEEEDEKLPHIKDALLNDTTAGSIWSVPRTLILPISTRGIGFVIRNLVSELNKLELEGVDVYNLTNALYRISLLQLDLKIAYAMKVQLVHNIGGEDFVETIVKKSYRCALEEMDTGFSALSDYITAIGFWQDADATYLPRFAALSEQVICDPVNVRFNQLYNIVNILADESTPECIRNNFYNKNPIPGAIWKESEGGILLDNKDDIMFCNYNEESLTKDIEIVKAAIQKLAKVHPDAVSKSRIEWENEGTCSQLVSTAVIPFRCPSYDSDNLKNVIGEYDHFWSPEKMTDSEFAIGAACLFGECAETYKKATCLNYRTYECAKREGHFNYAILIRNY
;
A
#
# COMPACT_ATOMS: atom_id res chain seq x y z
N MET A 1 3.32 26.12 -22.43
CA MET A 1 4.24 25.01 -22.72
C MET A 1 3.50 23.76 -22.34
N GLU A 2 3.15 22.95 -23.33
CA GLU A 2 2.60 21.61 -23.07
C GLU A 2 3.71 20.79 -22.43
N GLU A 3 3.45 20.25 -21.24
CA GLU A 3 4.32 19.28 -20.59
C GLU A 3 4.27 18.00 -21.42
N GLU A 4 5.37 17.67 -22.11
CA GLU A 4 5.49 16.38 -22.77
C GLU A 4 5.61 15.30 -21.70
N ASP A 5 4.57 14.46 -21.59
CA ASP A 5 4.66 13.19 -20.88
C ASP A 5 5.83 12.38 -21.46
N GLU A 6 6.80 12.06 -20.61
CA GLU A 6 8.00 11.33 -20.98
C GLU A 6 7.63 9.90 -21.40
N LYS A 7 7.41 9.70 -22.70
CA LYS A 7 7.33 8.36 -23.31
C LYS A 7 8.73 7.74 -23.29
N LEU A 8 8.92 6.83 -22.34
CA LEU A 8 10.17 6.11 -22.14
C LEU A 8 10.42 5.08 -23.27
N PRO A 9 11.70 4.80 -23.59
CA PRO A 9 12.11 4.10 -24.81
C PRO A 9 11.59 2.65 -24.91
N HIS A 10 11.26 2.24 -26.13
CA HIS A 10 10.82 0.89 -26.46
C HIS A 10 11.99 -0.12 -26.38
N ILE A 11 11.88 -1.13 -25.50
CA ILE A 11 12.78 -2.30 -25.43
C ILE A 11 12.57 -3.25 -26.65
N LYS A 12 12.07 -2.76 -27.78
CA LYS A 12 12.03 -3.57 -29.01
C LYS A 12 13.43 -3.74 -29.62
N ASP A 13 14.35 -2.83 -29.34
CA ASP A 13 15.64 -2.78 -30.02
C ASP A 13 16.72 -3.66 -29.37
N ALA A 14 16.48 -4.18 -28.15
CA ALA A 14 17.45 -5.01 -27.42
C ALA A 14 17.30 -6.53 -27.68
N LEU A 15 16.13 -6.99 -28.14
CA LEU A 15 15.82 -8.43 -28.31
C LEU A 15 16.02 -8.96 -29.73
N LEU A 16 16.41 -8.11 -30.68
CA LEU A 16 16.55 -8.50 -32.10
C LEU A 16 17.95 -9.02 -32.48
N ASN A 17 18.94 -8.99 -31.58
CA ASN A 17 20.34 -9.26 -31.94
C ASN A 17 20.99 -10.49 -31.29
N ASP A 18 20.29 -11.26 -30.47
CA ASP A 18 20.87 -12.50 -29.90
C ASP A 18 20.35 -13.74 -30.64
N THR A 19 21.11 -14.16 -31.66
CA THR A 19 20.80 -15.35 -32.48
C THR A 19 21.55 -16.60 -32.02
N THR A 20 21.99 -16.64 -30.76
CA THR A 20 22.78 -17.76 -30.22
C THR A 20 22.23 -18.33 -28.91
N ALA A 21 21.12 -19.07 -28.97
CA ALA A 21 20.82 -20.07 -27.92
C ALA A 21 19.79 -21.11 -28.38
N GLY A 22 20.26 -22.33 -28.68
CA GLY A 22 19.47 -23.55 -28.66
C GLY A 22 19.14 -23.98 -27.21
N SER A 23 18.41 -23.14 -26.49
CA SER A 23 17.86 -23.40 -25.17
C SER A 23 16.38 -23.08 -25.23
N ILE A 24 15.53 -24.09 -24.99
CA ILE A 24 14.11 -23.85 -24.73
C ILE A 24 14.06 -23.19 -23.36
N TRP A 25 14.28 -21.88 -23.31
CA TRP A 25 13.93 -21.08 -22.15
C TRP A 25 12.40 -21.11 -22.08
N SER A 26 11.85 -21.96 -21.21
CA SER A 26 10.47 -21.81 -20.79
C SER A 26 10.37 -20.43 -20.13
N VAL A 27 9.75 -19.47 -20.82
CA VAL A 27 9.48 -18.17 -20.23
C VAL A 27 8.66 -18.42 -18.96
N PRO A 28 9.15 -18.04 -17.77
CA PRO A 28 8.43 -18.25 -16.53
C PRO A 28 7.03 -17.66 -16.64
N ARG A 29 6.03 -18.38 -16.11
CA ARG A 29 4.65 -17.90 -16.16
C ARG A 29 4.55 -16.61 -15.34
N THR A 30 4.18 -15.50 -15.98
CA THR A 30 3.89 -14.27 -15.24
C THR A 30 2.52 -14.36 -14.56
N LEU A 31 2.51 -14.15 -13.26
CA LEU A 31 1.38 -14.16 -12.35
C LEU A 31 1.16 -12.74 -11.84
N ILE A 32 -0.10 -12.28 -11.90
CA ILE A 32 -0.46 -10.95 -11.40
C ILE A 32 -0.88 -11.09 -9.95
N LEU A 33 -0.32 -10.23 -9.12
CA LEU A 33 -0.56 -10.19 -7.70
C LEU A 33 -1.37 -8.92 -7.36
N PRO A 34 -2.66 -9.03 -7.01
CA PRO A 34 -3.42 -7.86 -6.57
C PRO A 34 -2.89 -7.36 -5.23
N ILE A 35 -2.58 -6.06 -5.13
CA ILE A 35 -2.06 -5.45 -3.90
C ILE A 35 -3.14 -4.66 -3.18
N SER A 36 -3.28 -4.89 -1.86
CA SER A 36 -4.07 -4.03 -0.98
C SER A 36 -3.25 -2.86 -0.45
N THR A 37 -3.94 -1.75 -0.19
CA THR A 37 -3.35 -0.56 0.44
C THR A 37 -3.71 -0.43 1.93
N ARG A 38 -4.47 -1.36 2.50
CA ARG A 38 -4.89 -1.33 3.92
C ARG A 38 -3.71 -1.40 4.88
N GLY A 39 -2.66 -2.14 4.51
CA GLY A 39 -1.43 -2.24 5.29
C GLY A 39 -0.76 -0.90 5.57
N ILE A 40 -0.83 0.07 4.65
CA ILE A 40 -0.27 1.42 4.86
C ILE A 40 -0.90 2.07 6.09
N GLY A 41 -2.24 2.05 6.17
CA GLY A 41 -2.95 2.68 7.27
C GLY A 41 -2.65 2.01 8.62
N PHE A 42 -2.51 0.68 8.63
CA PHE A 42 -2.09 -0.09 9.79
C PHE A 42 -0.69 0.30 10.29
N VAL A 43 0.31 0.23 9.40
CA VAL A 43 1.70 0.51 9.75
C VAL A 43 1.85 1.94 10.26
N ILE A 44 1.20 2.91 9.61
CA ILE A 44 1.21 4.30 10.06
C ILE A 44 0.59 4.44 11.44
N ARG A 45 -0.59 3.84 11.68
CA ARG A 45 -1.29 4.01 12.95
C ARG A 45 -0.49 3.46 14.13
N ASN A 46 0.13 2.29 13.97
CA ASN A 46 0.95 1.70 15.02
C ASN A 46 2.25 2.50 15.23
N LEU A 47 2.94 2.87 14.15
CA LEU A 47 4.13 3.74 14.21
C LEU A 47 3.84 5.04 14.97
N VAL A 48 2.77 5.73 14.59
CA VAL A 48 2.38 7.03 15.15
C VAL A 48 1.92 6.89 16.60
N SER A 49 1.25 5.81 16.98
CA SER A 49 0.91 5.55 18.39
C SER A 49 2.14 5.42 19.27
N GLU A 50 3.16 4.68 18.81
CA GLU A 50 4.43 4.59 19.55
C GLU A 50 5.16 5.93 19.59
N LEU A 51 5.17 6.69 18.48
CA LEU A 51 5.71 8.05 18.46
C LEU A 51 5.00 9.00 19.44
N ASN A 52 3.67 8.90 19.55
CA ASN A 52 2.88 9.73 20.44
C ASN A 52 3.29 9.54 21.91
N LYS A 53 3.64 8.30 22.30
CA LYS A 53 4.10 7.96 23.66
C LYS A 53 5.48 8.53 23.99
N LEU A 54 6.30 8.82 22.97
CA LEU A 54 7.63 9.41 23.16
C LEU A 54 7.59 10.91 23.43
N GLU A 55 6.45 11.57 23.21
CA GLU A 55 6.24 13.01 23.44
C GLU A 55 7.37 13.89 22.85
N LEU A 56 7.79 13.57 21.61
CA LEU A 56 8.91 14.26 20.97
C LEU A 56 8.61 15.75 20.77
N GLU A 57 9.42 16.61 21.40
CA GLU A 57 9.21 18.06 21.38
C GLU A 57 9.17 18.63 19.94
N GLY A 58 8.06 19.30 19.64
CA GLY A 58 7.82 19.98 18.35
C GLY A 58 7.33 19.07 17.24
N VAL A 59 6.98 17.81 17.54
CA VAL A 59 6.36 16.90 16.57
C VAL A 59 4.83 16.95 16.73
N ASP A 60 4.15 17.46 15.70
CA ASP A 60 2.70 17.35 15.59
C ASP A 60 2.33 15.99 15.00
N VAL A 61 1.93 15.08 15.88
CA VAL A 61 1.65 13.67 15.54
C VAL A 61 0.44 13.53 14.61
N TYR A 62 -0.56 14.42 14.70
CA TYR A 62 -1.74 14.38 13.84
C TYR A 62 -1.40 14.80 12.41
N ASN A 63 -0.70 15.92 12.26
CA ASN A 63 -0.25 16.38 10.95
C ASN A 63 0.74 15.38 10.32
N LEU A 64 1.64 14.80 11.11
CA LEU A 64 2.53 13.73 10.68
C LEU A 64 1.75 12.52 10.16
N THR A 65 0.71 12.08 10.86
CA THR A 65 -0.13 10.93 10.46
C THR A 65 -0.70 11.12 9.05
N ASN A 66 -1.30 12.28 8.81
CA ASN A 66 -1.95 12.57 7.54
C ASN A 66 -0.93 12.75 6.41
N ALA A 67 0.21 13.41 6.68
CA ALA A 67 1.32 13.54 5.74
C ALA A 67 1.90 12.17 5.35
N LEU A 68 2.14 11.29 6.32
CA LEU A 68 2.62 9.93 6.07
C LEU A 68 1.64 9.15 5.20
N TYR A 69 0.33 9.27 5.45
CA TYR A 69 -0.66 8.52 4.68
C TYR A 69 -0.65 8.90 3.20
N ARG A 70 -0.62 10.21 2.91
CA ARG A 70 -0.53 10.72 1.53
C ARG A 70 0.78 10.32 0.85
N ILE A 71 1.91 10.50 1.53
CA ILE A 71 3.23 10.15 1.00
C ILE A 71 3.33 8.64 0.74
N SER A 72 2.94 7.79 1.69
CA SER A 72 3.06 6.33 1.54
C SER A 72 2.14 5.77 0.46
N LEU A 73 0.93 6.30 0.29
CA LEU A 73 0.08 5.94 -0.85
C LEU A 73 0.74 6.30 -2.18
N LEU A 74 1.34 7.49 -2.27
CA LEU A 74 2.03 7.95 -3.48
C LEU A 74 3.29 7.14 -3.78
N GLN A 75 4.07 6.78 -2.75
CA GLN A 75 5.24 5.92 -2.86
C GLN A 75 4.86 4.51 -3.34
N LEU A 76 3.75 3.96 -2.85
CA LEU A 76 3.22 2.67 -3.30
C LEU A 76 2.77 2.72 -4.75
N ASP A 77 2.00 3.75 -5.13
CA ASP A 77 1.60 3.98 -6.52
C ASP A 77 2.83 4.03 -7.45
N LEU A 78 3.90 4.68 -6.99
CA LEU A 78 5.16 4.74 -7.72
C LEU A 78 5.86 3.38 -7.85
N LYS A 79 5.98 2.60 -6.76
CA LYS A 79 6.55 1.24 -6.81
C LYS A 79 5.81 0.32 -7.78
N ILE A 80 4.48 0.35 -7.77
CA ILE A 80 3.67 -0.45 -8.70
C ILE A 80 3.85 0.02 -10.15
N ALA A 81 3.89 1.33 -10.39
CA ALA A 81 4.15 1.89 -11.71
C ALA A 81 5.52 1.43 -12.26
N TYR A 82 6.56 1.35 -11.41
CA TYR A 82 7.87 0.84 -11.81
C TYR A 82 7.92 -0.66 -12.03
N ALA A 83 7.30 -1.44 -11.15
CA ALA A 83 7.20 -2.89 -11.34
C ALA A 83 6.54 -3.25 -12.69
N MET A 84 5.55 -2.45 -13.12
CA MET A 84 4.92 -2.59 -14.43
C MET A 84 5.85 -2.23 -15.60
N LYS A 85 6.80 -1.30 -15.44
CA LYS A 85 7.77 -0.93 -16.48
C LYS A 85 8.84 -1.99 -16.71
N VAL A 86 9.27 -2.67 -15.64
CA VAL A 86 10.34 -3.69 -15.68
C VAL A 86 9.88 -5.00 -16.36
N GLN A 87 8.60 -5.12 -16.70
CA GLN A 87 8.06 -6.34 -17.30
C GLN A 87 8.52 -6.60 -18.74
N LEU A 88 9.09 -7.79 -18.95
CA LEU A 88 9.53 -8.29 -20.26
C LEU A 88 8.38 -8.68 -21.20
N VAL A 89 7.17 -8.96 -20.69
CA VAL A 89 6.06 -9.50 -21.48
C VAL A 89 4.77 -8.72 -21.23
N HIS A 90 4.32 -7.95 -22.23
CA HIS A 90 3.12 -7.12 -22.18
C HIS A 90 1.79 -7.91 -22.36
N ASN A 91 1.82 -9.24 -22.30
CA ASN A 91 0.66 -10.10 -22.65
C ASN A 91 -0.33 -10.31 -21.50
N ILE A 92 -0.28 -9.47 -20.48
CA ILE A 92 -1.22 -9.50 -19.37
C ILE A 92 -2.41 -8.60 -19.74
N GLY A 93 -3.59 -9.19 -19.91
CA GLY A 93 -4.81 -8.47 -20.30
C GLY A 93 -5.00 -7.19 -19.50
N GLY A 94 -5.00 -6.04 -20.18
CA GLY A 94 -5.00 -4.72 -19.56
C GLY A 94 -6.34 -4.31 -18.94
N GLU A 95 -7.45 -4.95 -19.30
CA GLU A 95 -8.80 -4.50 -18.92
C GLU A 95 -9.20 -4.81 -17.46
N ASP A 96 -8.48 -5.73 -16.81
CA ASP A 96 -8.76 -6.20 -15.44
C ASP A 96 -7.87 -5.50 -14.39
N PHE A 97 -6.96 -4.62 -14.81
CA PHE A 97 -5.97 -3.96 -13.93
C PHE A 97 -5.81 -2.49 -14.26
N VAL A 98 -5.52 -1.69 -13.24
CA VAL A 98 -5.42 -0.24 -13.41
C VAL A 98 -4.01 0.15 -13.84
N GLU A 99 -3.92 1.10 -14.78
CA GLU A 99 -2.66 1.79 -15.07
C GLU A 99 -2.39 2.80 -13.96
N THR A 100 -1.16 2.77 -13.42
CA THR A 100 -0.77 3.64 -12.32
C THR A 100 0.18 4.70 -12.86
N ILE A 101 -0.28 5.95 -12.85
CA ILE A 101 0.47 7.10 -13.37
C ILE A 101 0.73 8.06 -12.22
N VAL A 102 2.01 8.37 -11.99
CA VAL A 102 2.47 9.34 -11.00
C VAL A 102 3.16 10.49 -11.72
N LYS A 103 2.83 11.73 -11.34
CA LYS A 103 3.43 12.93 -11.94
C LYS A 103 4.96 12.92 -11.73
N LYS A 104 5.69 13.38 -12.74
CA LYS A 104 7.16 13.47 -12.68
C LYS A 104 7.63 14.34 -11.51
N SER A 105 6.99 15.48 -11.27
CA SER A 105 7.38 16.36 -10.17
C SER A 105 7.18 15.72 -8.79
N TYR A 106 6.10 14.96 -8.61
CA TYR A 106 5.87 14.20 -7.38
C TYR A 106 6.94 13.13 -7.16
N ARG A 107 7.33 12.42 -8.22
CA ARG A 107 8.46 11.49 -8.17
C ARG A 107 9.74 12.22 -7.73
N CYS A 108 10.08 13.34 -8.36
CA CYS A 108 11.29 14.10 -8.02
C CYS A 108 11.30 14.53 -6.55
N ALA A 109 10.18 15.07 -6.04
CA ALA A 109 10.06 15.45 -4.63
C ALA A 109 10.26 14.25 -3.68
N LEU A 110 9.68 13.08 -3.99
CA LEU A 110 9.88 11.86 -3.20
C LEU A 110 11.32 11.34 -3.25
N GLU A 111 12.02 11.49 -4.38
CA GLU A 111 13.42 11.09 -4.51
C GLU A 111 14.37 11.96 -3.66
N GLU A 112 14.02 13.23 -3.46
CA GLU A 112 14.73 14.17 -2.59
C GLU A 112 14.45 13.94 -1.10
N MET A 113 13.46 13.10 -0.75
CA MET A 113 13.11 12.83 0.64
C MET A 113 14.21 12.07 1.40
N ASP A 114 14.99 11.23 0.70
CA ASP A 114 16.23 10.51 1.11
C ASP A 114 16.28 9.81 2.48
N THR A 115 15.19 9.83 3.24
CA THR A 115 15.04 9.33 4.59
C THR A 115 13.60 8.88 4.79
N GLY A 116 13.37 7.95 5.71
CA GLY A 116 12.04 7.44 6.02
C GLY A 116 11.98 6.80 7.40
N PHE A 117 10.77 6.45 7.86
CA PHE A 117 10.64 5.54 8.99
C PHE A 117 10.89 4.11 8.49
N SER A 118 11.75 3.35 9.18
CA SER A 118 12.17 2.02 8.72
C SER A 118 10.98 1.11 8.40
N ALA A 119 9.98 1.07 9.29
CA ALA A 119 8.77 0.26 9.09
C ALA A 119 8.01 0.56 7.78
N LEU A 120 7.92 1.85 7.39
CA LEU A 120 7.28 2.24 6.13
C LEU A 120 8.18 2.02 4.93
N SER A 121 9.48 2.30 5.06
CA SER A 121 10.46 2.02 4.01
C SER A 121 10.51 0.53 3.68
N ASP A 122 10.50 -0.34 4.69
CA ASP A 122 10.49 -1.79 4.54
C ASP A 122 9.19 -2.26 3.88
N TYR A 123 8.04 -1.75 4.33
CA TYR A 123 6.74 -2.00 3.71
C TYR A 123 6.74 -1.68 2.21
N ILE A 124 7.18 -0.48 1.83
CA ILE A 124 7.14 -0.02 0.44
C ILE A 124 8.17 -0.79 -0.42
N THR A 125 9.35 -1.06 0.12
CA THR A 125 10.43 -1.77 -0.59
C THR A 125 10.10 -3.24 -0.82
N ALA A 126 9.30 -3.85 0.07
CA ALA A 126 8.87 -5.24 -0.07
C ALA A 126 8.00 -5.50 -1.31
N ILE A 127 7.39 -4.46 -1.90
CA ILE A 127 6.53 -4.56 -3.09
C ILE A 127 7.35 -4.27 -4.35
N GLY A 128 7.28 -5.18 -5.31
CA GLY A 128 7.95 -5.02 -6.60
C GLY A 128 7.86 -6.29 -7.43
N PHE A 129 8.44 -6.23 -8.63
CA PHE A 129 8.61 -7.43 -9.44
C PHE A 129 9.40 -8.49 -8.65
N TRP A 130 8.91 -9.73 -8.60
CA TRP A 130 9.61 -10.82 -7.92
C TRP A 130 9.57 -12.08 -8.77
N GLN A 131 10.66 -12.86 -8.79
CA GLN A 131 10.76 -14.05 -9.63
C GLN A 131 11.33 -15.22 -8.82
N ASP A 132 10.71 -16.39 -8.96
CA ASP A 132 11.29 -17.67 -8.54
C ASP A 132 11.62 -18.54 -9.78
N ALA A 133 12.00 -19.80 -9.53
CA ALA A 133 12.39 -20.73 -10.60
C ALA A 133 11.23 -21.09 -11.53
N ASP A 134 9.98 -20.99 -11.08
CA ASP A 134 8.79 -21.52 -11.73
C ASP A 134 7.89 -20.41 -12.29
N ALA A 135 7.90 -19.23 -11.66
CA ALA A 135 6.98 -18.13 -11.94
C ALA A 135 7.59 -16.75 -11.67
N THR A 136 6.99 -15.76 -12.33
CA THR A 136 7.27 -14.35 -12.13
C THR A 136 6.01 -13.69 -11.58
N TYR A 137 6.15 -12.86 -10.55
CA TYR A 137 5.04 -12.23 -9.83
C TYR A 137 5.11 -10.72 -10.03
N LEU A 138 3.99 -10.17 -10.46
CA LEU A 138 3.84 -8.74 -10.73
C LEU A 138 2.77 -8.13 -9.84
N PRO A 139 3.12 -7.21 -8.93
CA PRO A 139 2.12 -6.44 -8.18
C PRO A 139 1.34 -5.49 -9.10
N ARG A 140 0.01 -5.51 -9.01
CA ARG A 140 -0.88 -4.53 -9.67
C ARG A 140 -2.10 -4.18 -8.82
N PHE A 141 -2.65 -3.00 -9.04
CA PHE A 141 -4.00 -2.69 -8.58
C PHE A 141 -5.03 -3.32 -9.51
N ALA A 142 -5.94 -4.09 -8.94
CA ALA A 142 -7.04 -4.67 -9.69
C ALA A 142 -8.09 -3.60 -10.04
N ALA A 143 -8.69 -3.72 -11.21
CA ALA A 143 -9.81 -2.87 -11.61
C ALA A 143 -11.06 -3.25 -10.81
N LEU A 144 -11.67 -2.23 -10.20
CA LEU A 144 -12.95 -2.39 -9.50
C LEU A 144 -14.10 -2.43 -10.52
N SER A 145 -15.20 -3.10 -10.17
CA SER A 145 -16.40 -3.02 -11.00
C SER A 145 -16.97 -1.58 -11.01
N GLU A 146 -17.63 -1.17 -12.09
CA GLU A 146 -18.17 0.20 -12.24
C GLU A 146 -19.18 0.58 -11.17
N GLN A 147 -19.77 -0.41 -10.49
CA GLN A 147 -20.75 -0.22 -9.41
C GLN A 147 -20.07 0.13 -8.07
N VAL A 148 -18.75 -0.06 -7.96
CA VAL A 148 -17.99 0.16 -6.73
C VAL A 148 -17.48 1.59 -6.73
N ILE A 149 -18.19 2.44 -5.99
CA ILE A 149 -17.81 3.84 -5.83
C ILE A 149 -16.76 4.06 -4.72
N CYS A 150 -16.61 3.11 -3.80
CA CYS A 150 -15.68 3.18 -2.68
C CYS A 150 -15.30 1.77 -2.22
N ASP A 151 -14.01 1.43 -2.28
CA ASP A 151 -13.49 0.11 -1.91
C ASP A 151 -12.47 0.22 -0.76
N PRO A 152 -12.64 -0.55 0.34
CA PRO A 152 -11.74 -0.48 1.49
C PRO A 152 -10.37 -1.12 1.25
N VAL A 153 -10.15 -1.86 0.16
CA VAL A 153 -8.91 -2.63 -0.06
C VAL A 153 -7.98 -1.90 -1.03
N ASN A 154 -8.53 -1.05 -1.90
CA ASN A 154 -7.85 -0.38 -3.00
C ASN A 154 -7.96 1.15 -2.91
N VAL A 155 -7.50 1.73 -1.80
CA VAL A 155 -7.36 3.19 -1.65
C VAL A 155 -6.05 3.63 -2.31
N ARG A 156 -6.13 4.51 -3.31
CA ARG A 156 -4.95 5.03 -4.04
C ARG A 156 -4.84 6.53 -3.87
N PHE A 157 -3.64 7.07 -4.07
CA PHE A 157 -3.39 8.49 -3.85
C PHE A 157 -4.32 9.38 -4.70
N ASN A 158 -4.47 9.07 -5.98
CA ASN A 158 -5.31 9.84 -6.91
C ASN A 158 -6.83 9.72 -6.65
N GLN A 159 -7.26 8.73 -5.88
CA GLN A 159 -8.66 8.51 -5.52
C GLN A 159 -9.00 8.99 -4.11
N LEU A 160 -7.99 9.24 -3.27
CA LEU A 160 -8.15 9.51 -1.86
C LEU A 160 -9.12 10.69 -1.61
N TYR A 161 -9.00 11.77 -2.38
CA TYR A 161 -9.91 12.92 -2.27
C TYR A 161 -11.37 12.51 -2.48
N ASN A 162 -11.68 11.74 -3.51
CA ASN A 162 -13.05 11.30 -3.77
C ASN A 162 -13.54 10.36 -2.67
N ILE A 163 -12.70 9.44 -2.20
CA ILE A 163 -13.03 8.50 -1.13
C ILE A 163 -13.40 9.24 0.16
N VAL A 164 -12.59 10.20 0.61
CA VAL A 164 -12.89 10.93 1.86
C VAL A 164 -14.14 11.80 1.74
N ASN A 165 -14.46 12.33 0.57
CA ASN A 165 -15.73 13.04 0.35
C ASN A 165 -16.93 12.09 0.36
N ILE A 166 -16.84 10.92 -0.25
CA ILE A 166 -17.91 9.90 -0.20
C ILE A 166 -18.20 9.48 1.25
N LEU A 167 -17.15 9.32 2.07
CA LEU A 167 -17.27 8.91 3.47
C LEU A 167 -17.81 10.01 4.40
N ALA A 168 -17.64 11.27 4.01
CA ALA A 168 -18.16 12.44 4.74
C ALA A 168 -19.57 12.87 4.29
N ASP A 169 -20.02 12.43 3.11
CA ASP A 169 -21.31 12.78 2.55
C ASP A 169 -22.43 11.89 3.13
N GLU A 170 -23.43 12.53 3.74
CA GLU A 170 -24.62 11.88 4.31
C GLU A 170 -25.48 11.20 3.25
N SER A 171 -25.46 11.69 2.01
CA SER A 171 -26.24 11.15 0.91
C SER A 171 -25.70 9.82 0.36
N THR A 172 -24.43 9.49 0.66
CA THR A 172 -23.87 8.17 0.35
C THR A 172 -24.71 7.07 1.05
N PRO A 173 -24.93 5.89 0.43
CA PRO A 173 -25.58 4.79 1.12
C PRO A 173 -24.82 4.36 2.39
N GLU A 174 -25.55 4.22 3.51
CA GLU A 174 -24.98 3.83 4.81
C GLU A 174 -24.15 2.54 4.73
N CYS A 175 -24.63 1.54 3.98
CA CYS A 175 -23.94 0.26 3.84
C CYS A 175 -22.52 0.41 3.25
N ILE A 176 -22.30 1.40 2.37
CA ILE A 176 -20.99 1.68 1.77
C ILE A 176 -20.07 2.31 2.82
N ARG A 177 -20.55 3.32 3.55
CA ARG A 177 -19.79 3.98 4.63
C ARG A 177 -19.43 3.00 5.74
N ASN A 178 -20.40 2.22 6.23
CA ASN A 178 -20.19 1.22 7.27
C ASN A 178 -19.25 0.10 6.81
N ASN A 179 -19.35 -0.36 5.55
CA ASN A 179 -18.43 -1.35 5.01
C ASN A 179 -16.99 -0.82 4.99
N PHE A 180 -16.80 0.44 4.58
CA PHE A 180 -15.48 1.05 4.56
C PHE A 180 -14.94 1.29 5.97
N TYR A 181 -15.74 1.90 6.86
CA TYR A 181 -15.40 2.15 8.26
C TYR A 181 -14.95 0.88 8.99
N ASN A 182 -15.62 -0.25 8.74
CA ASN A 182 -15.30 -1.51 9.41
C ASN A 182 -14.07 -2.20 8.83
N LYS A 183 -13.66 -1.88 7.60
CA LYS A 183 -12.64 -2.64 6.87
C LYS A 183 -11.40 -1.83 6.51
N ASN A 184 -11.38 -0.51 6.50
CA ASN A 184 -10.17 0.24 6.14
C ASN A 184 -9.61 1.04 7.32
N PRO A 185 -8.31 0.92 7.63
CA PRO A 185 -7.67 1.66 8.70
C PRO A 185 -7.14 3.02 8.21
N ILE A 186 -8.00 3.98 7.81
CA ILE A 186 -7.51 5.35 7.52
C ILE A 186 -6.90 5.91 8.82
N PRO A 187 -5.58 6.18 8.87
CA PRO A 187 -4.87 6.33 10.13
C PRO A 187 -5.25 7.62 10.87
N GLY A 188 -5.55 8.69 10.12
CA GLY A 188 -5.94 10.01 10.63
C GLY A 188 -7.46 10.22 10.80
N ALA A 189 -8.31 9.21 10.55
CA ALA A 189 -9.75 9.43 10.48
C ALA A 189 -10.41 9.75 11.82
N ILE A 190 -11.21 10.80 11.84
CA ILE A 190 -12.13 11.17 12.92
C ILE A 190 -13.54 10.82 12.45
N TRP A 191 -14.15 9.86 13.13
CA TRP A 191 -15.47 9.36 12.82
C TRP A 191 -16.51 9.91 13.77
N LYS A 192 -17.67 10.33 13.24
CA LYS A 192 -18.83 10.74 14.01
C LYS A 192 -20.03 9.85 13.71
N GLU A 193 -20.82 9.58 14.74
CA GLU A 193 -22.14 8.97 14.58
C GLU A 193 -23.14 10.04 14.11
N SER A 194 -23.99 9.68 13.15
CA SER A 194 -25.13 10.49 12.70
C SER A 194 -26.39 9.62 12.61
N GLU A 195 -27.54 10.24 12.38
CA GLU A 195 -28.81 9.53 12.19
C GLU A 195 -28.78 8.56 11.00
N GLY A 196 -27.89 8.80 10.01
CA GLY A 196 -27.69 7.98 8.82
C GLY A 196 -26.49 7.02 8.91
N GLY A 197 -25.97 6.76 10.11
CA GLY A 197 -24.82 5.89 10.35
C GLY A 197 -23.51 6.63 10.60
N ILE A 198 -22.37 6.01 10.29
CA ILE A 198 -21.06 6.61 10.54
C ILE A 198 -20.64 7.57 9.41
N LEU A 199 -20.03 8.70 9.76
CA LEU A 199 -19.49 9.70 8.83
C LEU A 199 -18.07 10.07 9.18
N LEU A 200 -17.26 10.37 8.15
CA LEU A 200 -15.94 10.96 8.31
C LEU A 200 -16.09 12.48 8.54
N ASP A 201 -15.51 13.00 9.61
CA ASP A 201 -15.67 14.41 10.00
C ASP A 201 -14.52 15.31 9.52
N ASN A 202 -13.34 14.75 9.32
CA ASN A 202 -12.09 15.47 9.04
C ASN A 202 -11.53 15.20 7.63
N LYS A 203 -12.41 15.11 6.63
CA LYS A 203 -12.02 14.76 5.25
C LYS A 203 -10.89 15.64 4.69
N ASP A 204 -10.92 16.94 4.97
CA ASP A 204 -9.98 17.92 4.40
C ASP A 204 -8.59 17.84 5.05
N ASP A 205 -8.47 17.30 6.27
CA ASP A 205 -7.19 17.03 6.93
C ASP A 205 -6.48 15.82 6.33
N ILE A 206 -7.26 14.82 5.89
CA ILE A 206 -6.74 13.60 5.25
C ILE A 206 -6.35 13.87 3.80
N MET A 207 -7.23 14.52 3.02
CA MET A 207 -6.94 14.90 1.64
C MET A 207 -7.84 16.06 1.19
N PHE A 208 -7.24 17.22 0.92
CA PHE A 208 -7.94 18.42 0.46
C PHE A 208 -7.94 18.58 -1.07
N CYS A 209 -8.87 19.37 -1.60
CA CYS A 209 -9.19 19.46 -3.04
C CYS A 209 -8.06 19.98 -3.94
N ASN A 210 -7.15 20.78 -3.37
CA ASN A 210 -6.09 21.46 -4.12
C ASN A 210 -4.70 20.92 -3.77
N TYR A 211 -4.61 19.66 -3.35
CA TYR A 211 -3.32 19.04 -3.08
C TYR A 211 -2.43 19.07 -4.32
N ASN A 212 -1.28 19.71 -4.19
CA ASN A 212 -0.35 20.00 -5.28
C ASN A 212 1.10 19.69 -4.86
N GLU A 213 2.06 20.08 -5.67
CA GLU A 213 3.48 19.84 -5.39
C GLU A 213 3.97 20.58 -4.13
N GLU A 214 3.54 21.83 -3.93
CA GLU A 214 3.85 22.58 -2.71
C GLU A 214 3.29 21.88 -1.46
N SER A 215 2.10 21.28 -1.58
CA SER A 215 1.48 20.48 -0.52
C SER A 215 2.31 19.24 -0.18
N LEU A 216 2.80 18.54 -1.21
CA LEU A 216 3.69 17.39 -1.05
C LEU A 216 5.02 17.78 -0.40
N THR A 217 5.62 18.90 -0.80
CA THR A 217 6.85 19.40 -0.18
C THR A 217 6.64 19.69 1.30
N LYS A 218 5.52 20.31 1.69
CA LYS A 218 5.16 20.53 3.10
C LYS A 218 4.99 19.23 3.87
N ASP A 219 4.32 18.23 3.28
CA ASP A 219 4.20 16.90 3.90
C ASP A 219 5.59 16.25 4.11
N ILE A 220 6.49 16.37 3.12
CA ILE A 220 7.86 15.86 3.21
C ILE A 220 8.63 16.57 4.33
N GLU A 221 8.49 17.89 4.46
CA GLU A 221 9.11 18.68 5.54
C GLU A 221 8.63 18.24 6.92
N ILE A 222 7.32 18.02 7.09
CA ILE A 222 6.73 17.49 8.33
C ILE A 222 7.36 16.14 8.69
N VAL A 223 7.44 15.22 7.72
CA VAL A 223 8.01 13.89 7.95
C VAL A 223 9.51 13.98 8.26
N LYS A 224 10.28 14.76 7.50
CA LYS A 224 11.72 14.96 7.75
C LYS A 224 11.99 15.53 9.14
N ALA A 225 11.20 16.51 9.58
CA ALA A 225 11.32 17.09 10.91
C ALA A 225 11.11 16.04 12.01
N ALA A 226 10.07 15.20 11.88
CA ALA A 226 9.82 14.12 12.83
C ALA A 226 10.95 13.07 12.83
N ILE A 227 11.42 12.66 11.65
CA ILE A 227 12.55 11.73 11.50
C ILE A 227 13.81 12.27 12.18
N GLN A 228 14.15 13.55 11.99
CA GLN A 228 15.32 14.17 12.63
C GLN A 228 15.26 14.14 14.16
N LYS A 229 14.06 14.22 14.73
CA LYS A 229 13.85 14.12 16.18
C LYS A 229 13.98 12.67 16.63
N LEU A 230 13.28 11.75 15.95
CA LEU A 230 13.32 10.33 16.27
C LEU A 230 14.74 9.76 16.16
N ALA A 231 15.49 10.10 15.11
CA ALA A 231 16.84 9.59 14.87
C ALA A 231 17.83 9.88 16.02
N LYS A 232 17.55 10.88 16.87
CA LYS A 232 18.37 11.20 18.05
C LYS A 232 18.13 10.25 19.21
N VAL A 233 16.95 9.64 19.28
CA VAL A 233 16.50 8.79 20.40
C VAL A 233 16.46 7.31 19.98
N HIS A 234 15.96 7.03 18.78
CA HIS A 234 15.82 5.70 18.17
C HIS A 234 16.35 5.71 16.72
N PRO A 235 17.68 5.71 16.52
CA PRO A 235 18.28 5.78 15.19
C PRO A 235 17.98 4.55 14.30
N ASP A 236 17.64 3.41 14.89
CA ASP A 236 17.26 2.16 14.25
C ASP A 236 15.84 2.19 13.64
N ALA A 237 14.96 3.02 14.20
CA ALA A 237 13.60 3.23 13.68
C ALA A 237 13.56 4.16 12.45
N VAL A 238 14.71 4.65 11.98
CA VAL A 238 14.85 5.54 10.83
C VAL A 238 15.67 4.86 9.72
N SER A 239 15.12 4.85 8.51
CA SER A 239 15.85 4.50 7.31
C SER A 239 16.56 5.73 6.74
N LYS A 240 17.86 5.58 6.48
CA LYS A 240 18.68 6.56 5.73
C LYS A 240 18.84 6.17 4.26
N SER A 241 18.14 5.13 3.84
CA SER A 241 18.20 4.60 2.49
C SER A 241 17.05 5.16 1.68
N ARG A 242 17.37 5.68 0.50
CA ARG A 242 16.37 6.05 -0.50
C ARG A 242 15.61 4.78 -0.93
N ILE A 243 14.30 4.91 -1.11
CA ILE A 243 13.50 3.84 -1.72
C ILE A 243 13.88 3.75 -3.20
N GLU A 244 14.41 2.61 -3.60
CA GLU A 244 14.74 2.31 -4.99
C GLU A 244 13.50 1.78 -5.71
N TRP A 245 12.96 2.60 -6.61
CA TRP A 245 11.67 2.30 -7.23
C TRP A 245 11.70 1.06 -8.12
N GLU A 246 12.84 0.84 -8.80
CA GLU A 246 13.06 -0.25 -9.76
C GLU A 246 13.44 -1.58 -9.12
N ASN A 247 13.76 -1.59 -7.82
CA ASN A 247 14.18 -2.82 -7.16
C ASN A 247 13.09 -3.87 -7.14
N GLU A 248 13.56 -5.12 -7.20
CA GLU A 248 12.73 -6.31 -7.01
C GLU A 248 12.01 -6.26 -5.66
N GLY A 249 10.80 -6.78 -5.65
CA GLY A 249 10.05 -7.01 -4.42
C GLY A 249 10.60 -8.20 -3.66
N THR A 250 9.97 -8.49 -2.53
CA THR A 250 10.30 -9.67 -1.70
C THR A 250 9.24 -10.74 -1.87
N CYS A 251 9.51 -11.98 -1.44
CA CYS A 251 8.51 -13.03 -1.44
C CYS A 251 7.36 -12.76 -0.44
N SER A 252 7.56 -11.90 0.57
CA SER A 252 6.57 -11.52 1.59
C SER A 252 5.28 -10.96 1.00
N GLN A 253 5.33 -10.35 -0.20
CA GLN A 253 4.13 -9.86 -0.91
C GLN A 253 3.14 -10.98 -1.30
N LEU A 254 3.58 -12.23 -1.31
CA LEU A 254 2.74 -13.39 -1.63
C LEU A 254 1.83 -13.82 -0.47
N VAL A 255 2.09 -13.34 0.75
CA VAL A 255 1.22 -13.60 1.88
C VAL A 255 -0.12 -12.91 1.67
N SER A 256 -1.20 -13.67 1.81
CA SER A 256 -2.56 -13.20 1.57
C SER A 256 -3.51 -13.61 2.69
N THR A 257 -4.57 -12.83 2.89
CA THR A 257 -5.64 -13.15 3.82
C THR A 257 -6.98 -12.64 3.28
N ALA A 258 -8.08 -13.16 3.83
CA ALA A 258 -9.41 -12.66 3.51
C ALA A 258 -9.57 -11.26 4.12
N VAL A 259 -10.40 -10.43 3.47
CA VAL A 259 -10.71 -9.10 3.99
C VAL A 259 -11.60 -9.24 5.23
N ILE A 260 -10.97 -9.10 6.39
CA ILE A 260 -11.65 -9.12 7.69
C ILE A 260 -11.91 -7.70 8.20
N PRO A 261 -12.86 -7.49 9.13
CA PRO A 261 -13.02 -6.20 9.81
C PRO A 261 -11.70 -5.78 10.48
N PHE A 262 -11.23 -4.62 10.11
CA PHE A 262 -9.95 -4.07 10.55
C PHE A 262 -9.98 -2.57 10.34
N ARG A 263 -10.12 -1.84 11.45
CA ARG A 263 -10.36 -0.42 11.46
C ARG A 263 -9.48 0.27 12.48
N CYS A 264 -9.12 1.52 12.20
CA CYS A 264 -8.60 2.40 13.22
C CYS A 264 -9.78 2.87 14.11
N PRO A 265 -9.62 2.88 15.44
CA PRO A 265 -10.46 3.72 16.28
C PRO A 265 -10.40 5.17 15.79
N SER A 266 -11.45 5.95 16.05
CA SER A 266 -11.46 7.39 15.76
C SER A 266 -10.19 8.04 16.31
N TYR A 267 -9.59 8.95 15.55
CA TYR A 267 -8.36 9.63 15.96
C TYR A 267 -8.61 10.43 17.23
N ASP A 268 -7.75 10.20 18.22
CA ASP A 268 -7.76 10.86 19.53
C ASP A 268 -6.30 11.12 19.89
N SER A 269 -5.89 12.38 19.87
CA SER A 269 -4.50 12.80 20.14
C SER A 269 -4.07 12.43 21.57
N ASP A 270 -4.99 12.47 22.52
CA ASP A 270 -4.71 12.20 23.94
C ASP A 270 -4.61 10.69 24.21
N ASN A 271 -5.27 9.86 23.39
CA ASN A 271 -5.31 8.42 23.56
C ASN A 271 -5.25 7.69 22.22
N LEU A 272 -4.15 7.89 21.49
CA LEU A 272 -3.98 7.31 20.16
C LEU A 272 -3.79 5.80 20.24
N LYS A 273 -4.88 5.04 20.05
CA LYS A 273 -4.88 3.57 20.12
C LYS A 273 -4.26 2.93 18.88
N ASN A 274 -3.49 1.87 19.12
CA ASN A 274 -3.04 0.90 18.11
C ASN A 274 -4.24 0.21 17.44
N VAL A 275 -4.03 -0.25 16.21
CA VAL A 275 -5.00 -1.13 15.55
C VAL A 275 -4.77 -2.55 16.05
N ILE A 276 -5.80 -3.16 16.63
CA ILE A 276 -5.77 -4.57 17.03
C ILE A 276 -6.81 -5.29 16.16
N GLY A 277 -6.34 -6.06 15.18
CA GLY A 277 -7.15 -6.99 14.39
C GLY A 277 -6.92 -8.42 14.85
N GLU A 278 -7.98 -9.22 14.93
CA GLU A 278 -7.87 -10.67 15.03
C GLU A 278 -7.78 -11.24 13.62
N TYR A 279 -6.66 -11.88 13.27
CA TYR A 279 -6.47 -12.51 11.97
C TYR A 279 -6.62 -14.01 12.12
N ASP A 280 -7.64 -14.57 11.48
CA ASP A 280 -7.94 -15.99 11.68
C ASP A 280 -7.09 -16.89 10.77
N HIS A 281 -6.83 -16.50 9.51
CA HIS A 281 -6.14 -17.35 8.53
C HIS A 281 -5.34 -16.56 7.47
N PHE A 282 -4.11 -16.99 7.20
CA PHE A 282 -3.26 -16.50 6.10
C PHE A 282 -2.90 -17.63 5.14
N TRP A 283 -2.63 -17.27 3.89
CA TRP A 283 -2.06 -18.14 2.86
C TRP A 283 -0.68 -17.65 2.46
N SER A 284 0.27 -18.58 2.32
CA SER A 284 1.64 -18.30 1.87
C SER A 284 2.22 -19.49 1.09
N PRO A 285 3.28 -19.30 0.29
CA PRO A 285 4.07 -20.40 -0.27
C PRO A 285 4.77 -21.25 0.81
N GLU A 286 5.02 -22.54 0.55
CA GLU A 286 5.71 -23.48 1.47
C GLU A 286 7.16 -23.09 1.78
N LYS A 287 7.82 -22.31 0.92
CA LYS A 287 9.27 -22.01 0.99
C LYS A 287 9.59 -20.65 1.62
N MET A 288 8.71 -20.13 2.47
CA MET A 288 8.88 -18.83 3.12
C MET A 288 9.46 -19.01 4.52
N THR A 289 10.43 -18.17 4.90
CA THR A 289 10.91 -18.09 6.28
C THR A 289 9.87 -17.46 7.19
N ASP A 290 9.92 -17.75 8.50
CA ASP A 290 9.02 -17.14 9.48
C ASP A 290 9.05 -15.60 9.46
N SER A 291 10.23 -15.03 9.18
CA SER A 291 10.42 -13.59 9.07
C SER A 291 9.72 -13.00 7.85
N GLU A 292 9.85 -13.63 6.68
CA GLU A 292 9.17 -13.19 5.46
C GLU A 292 7.65 -13.33 5.60
N PHE A 293 7.19 -14.41 6.24
CA PHE A 293 5.78 -14.61 6.53
C PHE A 293 5.25 -13.53 7.48
N ALA A 294 5.96 -13.25 8.57
CA ALA A 294 5.56 -12.22 9.53
C ALA A 294 5.47 -10.83 8.89
N ILE A 295 6.43 -10.47 8.03
CA ILE A 295 6.40 -9.23 7.26
C ILE A 295 5.18 -9.20 6.35
N GLY A 296 4.94 -10.27 5.58
CA GLY A 296 3.81 -10.35 4.66
C GLY A 296 2.45 -10.27 5.38
N ALA A 297 2.33 -10.94 6.53
CA ALA A 297 1.15 -10.92 7.37
C ALA A 297 0.88 -9.54 7.97
N ALA A 298 1.91 -8.85 8.47
CA ALA A 298 1.78 -7.50 9.01
C ALA A 298 1.43 -6.46 7.92
N CYS A 299 1.91 -6.67 6.70
CA CYS A 299 1.73 -5.72 5.61
C CYS A 299 0.43 -5.91 4.80
N LEU A 300 -0.29 -7.02 4.95
CA LEU A 300 -1.59 -7.27 4.30
C LEU A 300 -1.59 -7.10 2.76
N PHE A 301 -0.44 -7.26 2.12
CA PHE A 301 -0.27 -7.01 0.68
C PHE A 301 -1.28 -7.81 -0.15
N GLY A 302 -1.48 -9.07 0.23
CA GLY A 302 -2.30 -10.01 -0.49
C GLY A 302 -3.78 -10.05 -0.10
N GLU A 303 -4.40 -8.97 0.38
CA GLU A 303 -5.85 -8.96 0.57
C GLU A 303 -6.61 -8.76 -0.75
N CYS A 304 -7.78 -9.41 -0.89
CA CYS A 304 -8.61 -9.35 -2.10
C CYS A 304 -10.00 -8.80 -1.77
N ALA A 305 -10.42 -7.74 -2.46
CA ALA A 305 -11.82 -7.30 -2.42
C ALA A 305 -12.73 -8.30 -3.13
N GLU A 306 -13.95 -8.50 -2.62
CA GLU A 306 -14.96 -9.36 -3.27
C GLU A 306 -15.55 -8.73 -4.55
N THR A 307 -15.14 -7.52 -4.89
CA THR A 307 -15.83 -6.59 -5.79
C THR A 307 -15.14 -6.39 -7.15
N TYR A 308 -14.17 -7.24 -7.50
CA TYR A 308 -13.43 -7.15 -8.76
C TYR A 308 -14.32 -7.36 -9.99
N LYS A 309 -13.92 -6.72 -11.10
CA LYS A 309 -14.57 -6.87 -12.41
C LYS A 309 -14.61 -8.34 -12.89
N LYS A 310 -13.62 -9.15 -12.50
CA LYS A 310 -13.53 -10.57 -12.89
C LYS A 310 -13.12 -11.47 -11.73
N ALA A 311 -13.94 -12.46 -11.41
CA ALA A 311 -13.68 -13.43 -10.34
C ALA A 311 -12.41 -14.26 -10.57
N THR A 312 -11.92 -14.42 -11.80
CA THR A 312 -10.68 -15.16 -12.07
C THR A 312 -9.42 -14.46 -11.54
N CYS A 313 -9.50 -13.17 -11.18
CA CYS A 313 -8.45 -12.49 -10.43
C CYS A 313 -8.31 -13.05 -8.99
N LEU A 314 -9.34 -13.73 -8.48
CA LEU A 314 -9.32 -14.47 -7.21
C LEU A 314 -8.66 -15.86 -7.36
N ASN A 315 -8.59 -16.43 -8.57
CA ASN A 315 -8.20 -17.82 -8.78
C ASN A 315 -6.74 -18.14 -8.40
N TYR A 316 -5.86 -17.15 -8.32
CA TYR A 316 -4.48 -17.35 -7.85
C TYR A 316 -4.39 -17.55 -6.32
N ARG A 317 -5.44 -17.17 -5.59
CA ARG A 317 -5.55 -17.34 -4.13
C ARG A 317 -6.42 -18.54 -3.74
N THR A 318 -7.03 -19.21 -4.71
CA THR A 318 -7.84 -20.41 -4.50
C THR A 318 -7.02 -21.67 -4.79
N TYR A 319 -6.63 -22.41 -3.75
CA TYR A 319 -6.20 -23.83 -3.75
C TYR A 319 -4.98 -24.26 -4.60
N GLU A 320 -4.69 -23.62 -5.74
CA GLU A 320 -3.68 -24.06 -6.71
C GLU A 320 -2.26 -23.52 -6.40
N CYS A 321 -2.14 -22.36 -5.73
CA CYS A 321 -0.87 -21.84 -5.21
C CYS A 321 -0.73 -22.00 -3.68
N ALA A 322 -1.81 -22.37 -2.99
CA ALA A 322 -1.86 -22.46 -1.55
C ALA A 322 -1.94 -23.92 -1.10
N LYS A 323 -0.83 -24.46 -0.57
CA LYS A 323 -0.92 -25.60 0.34
C LYS A 323 -1.05 -25.07 1.75
N ARG A 324 -2.25 -25.23 2.32
CA ARG A 324 -2.61 -24.87 3.71
C ARG A 324 -1.59 -25.49 4.69
N GLU A 325 -0.84 -24.66 5.39
CA GLU A 325 -0.46 -24.97 6.76
C GLU A 325 -1.13 -23.95 7.67
N GLY A 326 -2.07 -24.43 8.48
CA GLY A 326 -2.74 -23.61 9.49
C GLY A 326 -1.74 -23.27 10.59
N HIS A 327 -1.03 -22.16 10.45
CA HIS A 327 -0.12 -21.68 11.48
C HIS A 327 -0.90 -20.89 12.54
N PHE A 328 -1.52 -21.62 13.46
CA PHE A 328 -2.34 -21.12 14.57
C PHE A 328 -1.60 -20.22 15.60
N ASN A 329 -0.29 -19.98 15.46
CA ASN A 329 0.55 -19.40 16.52
C ASN A 329 1.11 -17.98 16.26
N TYR A 330 0.76 -17.30 15.17
CA TYR A 330 1.34 -15.98 14.84
C TYR A 330 0.55 -14.75 15.29
N ALA A 331 -0.64 -14.92 15.89
CA ALA A 331 -1.40 -13.82 16.52
C ALA A 331 -0.62 -13.08 17.63
N ILE A 332 0.46 -13.69 18.13
CA ILE A 332 1.36 -13.10 19.14
C ILE A 332 2.40 -12.16 18.49
N LEU A 333 2.81 -12.38 17.24
CA LEU A 333 3.84 -11.57 16.58
C LEU A 333 3.30 -10.23 16.06
N ILE A 334 2.05 -10.19 15.60
CA ILE A 334 1.37 -8.93 15.21
C ILE A 334 1.16 -8.00 16.43
N ARG A 335 1.17 -8.53 17.66
CA ARG A 335 1.07 -7.72 18.89
C ARG A 335 2.38 -7.05 19.30
N ASN A 336 3.52 -7.48 18.74
CA ASN A 336 4.86 -7.01 19.10
C ASN A 336 5.55 -6.24 17.95
N TYR A 337 4.81 -5.89 16.90
CA TYR A 337 5.25 -5.06 15.78
C TYR A 337 4.68 -3.64 15.87
#